data_AF-A0A643CN17-F1
#
_entry.id   AF-A0A643CN17-F1
#
_cell.length_a   1.000
_cell.length_b   1.000
_cell.length_c   1.000
_cell.angle_alpha   90.00
_cell.angle_beta   90.00
_cell.angle_gamma   90.00
#
_symmetry.space_group_name_H-M   'P 1'
#
loop_
_entity.id
_entity.type
_entity.pdbx_description
1 polymer ?
#
loop_
_entity_poly.entity_id
_entity_poly.type
_entity_poly.pdbx_seq_one_letter_code
_entity_poly.pdbx_strand_id
1 'polypeptide(L)'
;MKNTAIAVLLILASMFLLVLCCIVGAVSAIVMPIYFMCKLACYLFKSFVAPVAQQGITTVKVLAGLPYPKEVVFEIDQDLPEGIKLSDIADGQRSEYKGVDLRDVLQYTVYDRETKVRVFQDSTPTCLISSSGRYFFGYGDTLYSVQYHPNALPSSSLFRRMLLPCGRVGKNVIVLKTNFAVTGPRTNDVTFEYAMLQNGITRMKLIAPSVLLNKTAGMTPTRLALLSPYVVSNNCESIFLRRYIALTRARVGGSDGEFPVAVMWDMRTNMQQFMHILTYARGALSLQDARFLRDGVRFIQSTRNEVIKYGAAARAKHEADVLLLLGLSQSDDAIFKPITEKGKLWVISEFICSQQFQNAVISASMASVKDSISNGMVSREDILEGVPYLCKQIPGLFEIVYVLVKAAVCGTYEEGCLNNLVLHNIRGAMRFMDRVMPDVDAGPESGGVDGGVIRDFNALKEKAVRASELSHGGNVRNMYTIGKRILRSERCSDIIACVVAHRVSSLWDSVGQLVHDLCAHATSDELITDYLQTDSALRNYAFRRRGAGLELADRQECEISSDVGINVCKLPILECPTPASDTSLDNPEVAAAVGPEPIMAATTSTGAVGTLCTSI
;
A
#
# COMPACT_ATOMS: atom_id res chain seq x y z
N MET A 1 -48.81 -70.68 32.76
CA MET A 1 -49.19 -69.28 33.03
C MET A 1 -48.07 -68.25 32.80
N LYS A 2 -46.80 -68.49 33.21
CA LYS A 2 -45.70 -67.52 32.96
C LYS A 2 -45.35 -67.32 31.48
N ASN A 3 -45.31 -68.39 30.68
CA ASN A 3 -44.92 -68.30 29.26
C ASN A 3 -45.99 -67.61 28.38
N THR A 4 -47.27 -67.72 28.73
CA THR A 4 -48.36 -67.04 28.02
C THR A 4 -48.36 -65.54 28.30
N ALA A 5 -48.05 -65.13 29.54
CA ALA A 5 -47.93 -63.71 29.89
C ALA A 5 -46.74 -63.04 29.17
N ILE A 6 -45.60 -63.73 29.07
CA ILE A 6 -44.41 -63.24 28.34
C ILE A 6 -44.69 -63.11 26.84
N ALA A 7 -45.39 -64.08 26.23
CA ALA A 7 -45.77 -64.01 24.83
C ALA A 7 -46.72 -62.83 24.54
N VAL A 8 -47.72 -62.60 25.39
CA VAL A 8 -48.64 -61.46 25.27
C VAL A 8 -47.90 -60.12 25.43
N LEU A 9 -46.94 -60.04 26.36
CA LEU A 9 -46.14 -58.84 26.59
C LEU A 9 -45.21 -58.54 25.41
N LEU A 10 -44.62 -59.57 24.78
CA LEU A 10 -43.81 -59.44 23.56
C LEU A 10 -44.66 -59.00 22.36
N ILE A 11 -45.88 -59.52 22.21
CA ILE A 11 -46.81 -59.11 21.14
C ILE A 11 -47.24 -57.65 21.33
N LEU A 12 -47.59 -57.24 22.56
CA LEU A 12 -47.94 -55.86 22.86
C LEU A 12 -46.75 -54.91 22.65
N ALA A 13 -45.55 -55.30 23.08
CA ALA A 13 -44.34 -54.51 22.89
C ALA A 13 -44.00 -54.35 21.40
N SER A 14 -44.12 -55.40 20.60
CA SER A 14 -43.87 -55.34 19.15
C SER A 14 -44.94 -54.54 18.41
N MET A 15 -46.21 -54.61 18.83
CA MET A 15 -47.27 -53.75 18.30
C MET A 15 -47.05 -52.27 18.65
N PHE A 16 -46.63 -51.96 19.88
CA PHE A 16 -46.26 -50.60 20.26
C PHE A 16 -45.06 -50.08 19.46
N LEU A 17 -44.06 -50.92 19.21
CA LEU A 17 -42.88 -50.56 18.41
C LEU A 17 -43.27 -50.30 16.95
N LEU A 18 -44.18 -51.08 16.37
CA LEU A 18 -44.72 -50.85 15.04
C LEU A 18 -45.51 -49.54 14.95
N VAL A 19 -46.38 -49.26 15.93
CA VAL A 19 -47.12 -48.00 16.00
C VAL A 19 -46.17 -46.81 16.15
N LEU A 20 -45.14 -46.93 17.00
CA LEU A 20 -44.12 -45.89 17.16
C LEU A 20 -43.33 -45.67 15.85
N CYS A 21 -42.96 -46.74 15.14
CA CYS A 21 -42.32 -46.66 13.83
C CYS A 21 -43.23 -45.99 12.78
N CYS A 22 -44.54 -46.27 12.78
CA CYS A 22 -45.48 -45.62 11.89
C CYS A 22 -45.65 -44.13 12.21
N ILE A 23 -45.70 -43.75 13.49
CA ILE A 23 -45.77 -42.35 13.92
C ILE A 23 -44.48 -41.61 13.55
N VAL A 24 -43.31 -42.19 13.83
CA VAL A 24 -42.01 -41.60 13.45
C VAL A 24 -41.88 -41.50 11.92
N GLY A 25 -42.35 -42.52 11.18
CA GLY A 25 -42.41 -42.50 9.72
C GLY A 25 -43.32 -41.41 9.17
N ALA A 26 -44.52 -41.23 9.73
CA ALA A 26 -45.46 -40.18 9.33
C ALA A 26 -44.95 -38.78 9.69
N VAL A 27 -44.37 -38.61 10.89
CA VAL A 27 -43.75 -37.34 11.31
C VAL A 27 -42.55 -37.02 10.41
N SER A 28 -41.70 -37.99 10.08
CA SER A 28 -40.60 -37.81 9.14
C SER A 28 -41.09 -37.44 7.73
N ALA A 29 -42.14 -38.11 7.24
CA ALA A 29 -42.73 -37.83 5.93
C ALA A 29 -43.36 -36.44 5.82
N ILE A 30 -43.80 -35.83 6.94
CA ILE A 30 -44.34 -34.47 6.97
C ILE A 30 -43.22 -33.44 7.20
N VAL A 31 -42.28 -33.72 8.11
CA VAL A 31 -41.23 -32.77 8.51
C VAL A 31 -40.11 -32.68 7.47
N MET A 32 -39.75 -33.76 6.78
CA MET A 32 -38.70 -33.75 5.77
C MET A 32 -39.02 -32.87 4.55
N PRO A 33 -40.24 -32.89 3.97
CA PRO A 33 -40.63 -31.95 2.92
C PRO A 33 -40.60 -30.49 3.37
N ILE A 34 -41.04 -30.20 4.60
CA ILE A 34 -40.99 -28.84 5.16
C ILE A 34 -39.54 -28.39 5.33
N TYR A 35 -38.67 -29.24 5.88
CA TYR A 35 -37.24 -28.96 6.01
C TYR A 35 -36.56 -28.79 4.65
N PHE A 36 -36.90 -29.63 3.67
CA PHE A 36 -36.42 -29.52 2.30
C PHE A 36 -36.87 -28.21 1.66
N MET A 37 -38.14 -27.84 1.78
CA MET A 37 -38.68 -26.57 1.25
C MET A 37 -38.08 -25.35 1.95
N CYS A 38 -37.83 -25.40 3.26
CA CYS A 38 -37.13 -24.35 3.98
C CYS A 38 -35.65 -24.25 3.57
N LYS A 39 -34.95 -25.38 3.40
CA LYS A 39 -33.59 -25.40 2.86
C LYS A 39 -33.55 -24.87 1.43
N LEU A 40 -34.51 -25.27 0.60
CA LEU A 40 -34.65 -24.81 -0.76
C LEU A 40 -34.93 -23.31 -0.78
N ALA A 41 -35.88 -22.80 0.01
CA ALA A 41 -36.16 -21.37 0.13
C ALA A 41 -34.95 -20.57 0.63
N CYS A 42 -34.23 -21.06 1.64
CA CYS A 42 -32.99 -20.44 2.11
C CYS A 42 -31.89 -20.49 1.04
N TYR A 43 -31.78 -21.60 0.30
CA TYR A 43 -30.84 -21.76 -0.80
C TYR A 43 -31.18 -20.81 -1.95
N LEU A 44 -32.45 -20.71 -2.33
CA LEU A 44 -32.95 -19.78 -3.33
C LEU A 44 -32.67 -18.34 -2.87
N PHE A 45 -33.01 -17.97 -1.64
CA PHE A 45 -32.75 -16.63 -1.13
C PHE A 45 -31.25 -16.28 -1.12
N LYS A 46 -30.40 -17.18 -0.63
CA LYS A 46 -28.93 -16.98 -0.60
C LYS A 46 -28.30 -16.98 -1.99
N SER A 47 -28.79 -17.82 -2.90
CA SER A 47 -28.20 -17.99 -4.24
C SER A 47 -28.73 -16.96 -5.24
N PHE A 48 -29.91 -16.38 -4.99
CA PHE A 48 -30.63 -15.57 -5.97
C PHE A 48 -30.96 -14.17 -5.46
N VAL A 49 -31.58 -14.02 -4.29
CA VAL A 49 -32.06 -12.71 -3.81
C VAL A 49 -30.94 -11.88 -3.19
N ALA A 50 -30.13 -12.49 -2.31
CA ALA A 50 -29.06 -11.79 -1.61
C ALA A 50 -27.98 -11.20 -2.57
N PRO A 51 -27.52 -11.91 -3.62
CA PRO A 51 -26.57 -11.36 -4.57
C PRO A 51 -27.14 -10.16 -5.36
N VAL A 52 -28.42 -10.23 -5.76
CA VAL A 52 -29.10 -9.16 -6.51
C VAL A 52 -29.26 -7.89 -5.65
N ALA A 53 -29.64 -8.04 -4.38
CA ALA A 53 -29.75 -6.92 -3.46
C ALA A 53 -28.38 -6.25 -3.20
N GLN A 54 -27.33 -7.06 -2.95
CA GLN A 54 -25.96 -6.55 -2.77
C GLN A 54 -25.46 -5.80 -4.01
N GLN A 55 -25.82 -6.25 -5.20
CA GLN A 55 -25.51 -5.61 -6.47
C GLN A 55 -26.22 -4.25 -6.63
N GLY A 56 -27.53 -4.19 -6.36
CA GLY A 56 -28.28 -2.93 -6.41
C GLY A 56 -27.68 -1.91 -5.44
N ILE A 57 -27.36 -2.35 -4.23
CA ILE A 57 -26.66 -1.53 -3.22
C ILE A 57 -25.30 -1.06 -3.74
N THR A 58 -24.52 -1.93 -4.39
CA THR A 58 -23.20 -1.56 -4.92
C THR A 58 -23.30 -0.53 -6.04
N THR A 59 -24.26 -0.68 -6.95
CA THR A 59 -24.49 0.28 -8.04
C THR A 59 -24.90 1.65 -7.48
N VAL A 60 -25.82 1.66 -6.51
CA VAL A 60 -26.21 2.89 -5.81
C VAL A 60 -25.01 3.51 -5.10
N LYS A 61 -24.18 2.71 -4.43
CA LYS A 61 -22.95 3.19 -3.79
C LYS A 61 -21.98 3.82 -4.78
N VAL A 62 -21.75 3.20 -5.93
CA VAL A 62 -20.88 3.75 -6.99
C VAL A 62 -21.41 5.10 -7.46
N LEU A 63 -22.69 5.19 -7.80
CA LEU A 63 -23.34 6.41 -8.27
C LEU A 63 -23.36 7.51 -7.19
N ALA A 64 -23.51 7.13 -5.93
CA ALA A 64 -23.49 8.03 -4.78
C ALA A 64 -22.07 8.33 -4.25
N GLY A 65 -21.02 7.78 -4.85
CA GLY A 65 -19.62 7.96 -4.39
C GLY A 65 -19.29 7.31 -3.04
N LEU A 66 -20.10 6.36 -2.56
CA LEU A 66 -19.90 5.62 -1.31
C LEU A 66 -18.92 4.46 -1.48
N PRO A 67 -18.24 3.99 -0.41
CA PRO A 67 -17.27 2.90 -0.49
C PRO A 67 -17.88 1.58 -0.96
N TYR A 68 -17.23 0.92 -1.93
CA TYR A 68 -17.62 -0.38 -2.47
C TYR A 68 -16.41 -1.27 -2.77
N PRO A 69 -16.58 -2.62 -2.81
CA PRO A 69 -15.49 -3.53 -3.14
C PRO A 69 -15.09 -3.40 -4.61
N LYS A 70 -13.79 -3.29 -4.88
CA LYS A 70 -13.25 -3.18 -6.24
C LYS A 70 -13.25 -4.55 -6.92
N GLU A 71 -13.80 -4.60 -8.12
CA GLU A 71 -13.66 -5.72 -9.03
C GLU A 71 -13.11 -5.24 -10.39
N VAL A 72 -12.41 -6.11 -11.11
CA VAL A 72 -11.86 -5.84 -12.44
C VAL A 72 -12.41 -6.89 -13.41
N VAL A 73 -12.88 -6.46 -14.57
CA VAL A 73 -13.53 -7.33 -15.55
C VAL A 73 -12.76 -7.30 -16.87
N PHE A 74 -12.43 -8.48 -17.36
CA PHE A 74 -11.87 -8.72 -18.68
C PHE A 74 -12.86 -9.53 -19.51
N GLU A 75 -13.20 -9.06 -20.71
CA GLU A 75 -13.99 -9.82 -21.65
C GLU A 75 -13.10 -10.76 -22.46
N ILE A 76 -13.49 -12.03 -22.59
CA ILE A 76 -12.76 -13.01 -23.40
C ILE A 76 -13.21 -12.86 -24.86
N ASP A 77 -12.23 -12.82 -25.75
CA ASP A 77 -12.44 -12.79 -27.20
C ASP A 77 -13.35 -13.95 -27.66
N GLN A 78 -14.39 -13.63 -28.43
CA GLN A 78 -15.42 -14.60 -28.83
C GLN A 78 -14.91 -15.69 -29.78
N ASP A 79 -13.82 -15.43 -30.51
CA ASP A 79 -13.20 -16.43 -31.39
C ASP A 79 -12.46 -17.51 -30.61
N LEU A 80 -12.16 -17.26 -29.32
CA LEU A 80 -11.49 -18.24 -28.48
C LEU A 80 -12.04 -18.27 -27.04
N PRO A 81 -13.30 -18.71 -26.85
CA PRO A 81 -13.99 -18.63 -25.56
C PRO A 81 -13.44 -19.59 -24.50
N GLU A 82 -12.74 -20.65 -24.91
CA GLU A 82 -12.11 -21.65 -24.04
C GLU A 82 -10.63 -21.36 -23.74
N GLY A 83 -10.05 -20.34 -24.38
CA GLY A 83 -8.63 -20.02 -24.26
C GLY A 83 -7.71 -21.00 -24.99
N ILE A 84 -6.39 -20.81 -24.83
CA ILE A 84 -5.31 -21.63 -25.39
C ILE A 84 -4.66 -22.39 -24.24
N LYS A 85 -4.52 -23.71 -24.36
CA LYS A 85 -3.81 -24.50 -23.35
C LYS A 85 -2.31 -24.23 -23.39
N LEU A 86 -1.69 -24.14 -22.21
CA LEU A 86 -0.25 -23.93 -22.08
C LEU A 86 0.56 -25.10 -22.67
N SER A 87 0.01 -26.31 -22.68
CA SER A 87 0.59 -27.48 -23.38
C SER A 87 0.73 -27.23 -24.87
N ASP A 88 -0.33 -26.72 -25.51
CA ASP A 88 -0.38 -26.52 -26.95
C ASP A 88 0.64 -25.46 -27.40
N ILE A 89 0.88 -24.45 -26.56
CA ILE A 89 1.93 -23.44 -26.77
C ILE A 89 3.31 -24.09 -26.60
N ALA A 90 3.52 -24.89 -25.54
CA ALA A 90 4.79 -25.54 -25.25
C ALA A 90 5.21 -26.58 -26.31
N ASP A 91 4.25 -27.32 -26.84
CA ASP A 91 4.45 -28.34 -27.87
C ASP A 91 4.49 -27.74 -29.30
N GLY A 92 4.34 -26.41 -29.42
CA GLY A 92 4.40 -25.68 -30.69
C GLY A 92 3.14 -25.81 -31.57
N GLN A 93 2.10 -26.51 -31.10
CA GLN A 93 0.83 -26.68 -31.81
C GLN A 93 0.07 -25.35 -31.98
N ARG A 94 0.21 -24.44 -31.02
CA ARG A 94 -0.32 -23.06 -31.06
C ARG A 94 0.73 -22.06 -30.58
N SER A 95 1.78 -21.91 -31.37
CA SER A 95 2.88 -20.96 -31.09
C SER A 95 2.52 -19.51 -31.38
N GLU A 96 1.46 -19.23 -32.16
CA GLU A 96 1.04 -17.88 -32.52
C GLU A 96 -0.48 -17.70 -32.39
N TYR A 97 -0.92 -16.50 -32.04
CA TYR A 97 -2.32 -16.10 -32.12
C TYR A 97 -2.45 -14.65 -32.61
N LYS A 98 -3.17 -14.47 -33.72
CA LYS A 98 -3.43 -13.16 -34.37
C LYS A 98 -2.16 -12.29 -34.54
N GLY A 99 -1.06 -12.87 -35.01
CA GLY A 99 0.21 -12.16 -35.23
C GLY A 99 1.12 -12.06 -34.01
N VAL A 100 0.74 -12.64 -32.86
CA VAL A 100 1.52 -12.58 -31.62
C VAL A 100 2.13 -13.94 -31.31
N ASP A 101 3.46 -14.00 -31.15
CA ASP A 101 4.17 -15.18 -30.65
C ASP A 101 3.83 -15.41 -29.16
N LEU A 102 3.29 -16.58 -28.85
CA LEU A 102 2.82 -16.95 -27.52
C LEU A 102 3.88 -17.67 -26.69
N ARG A 103 5.03 -18.05 -27.26
CA ARG A 103 6.06 -18.82 -26.53
C ARG A 103 6.61 -18.06 -25.34
N ASP A 104 6.67 -16.73 -25.43
CA ASP A 104 7.08 -15.84 -24.34
C ASP A 104 6.18 -15.94 -23.11
N VAL A 105 4.93 -16.39 -23.26
CA VAL A 105 4.00 -16.58 -22.12
C VAL A 105 4.53 -17.62 -21.14
N LEU A 106 5.23 -18.65 -21.64
CA LEU A 106 5.69 -19.77 -20.83
C LEU A 106 6.69 -19.35 -19.74
N GLN A 107 7.38 -18.21 -19.91
CA GLN A 107 8.28 -17.66 -18.90
C GLN A 107 7.56 -17.22 -17.61
N TYR A 108 6.25 -16.95 -17.69
CA TYR A 108 5.40 -16.55 -16.57
C TYR A 108 4.65 -17.73 -15.93
N THR A 109 4.99 -18.96 -16.33
CA THR A 109 4.35 -20.20 -15.84
C THR A 109 5.30 -21.00 -14.96
N VAL A 110 4.74 -21.81 -14.08
CA VAL A 110 5.48 -22.80 -13.29
C VAL A 110 5.28 -24.16 -13.95
N TYR A 111 6.36 -24.90 -14.14
CA TYR A 111 6.30 -26.29 -14.58
C TYR A 111 6.30 -27.21 -13.36
N ASP A 112 5.19 -27.89 -13.14
CA ASP A 112 5.10 -28.95 -12.15
C ASP A 112 5.75 -30.22 -12.71
N ARG A 113 6.84 -30.65 -12.07
CA ARG A 113 7.59 -31.84 -12.48
C ARG A 113 6.85 -33.15 -12.19
N GLU A 114 5.95 -33.16 -11.21
CA GLU A 114 5.20 -34.35 -10.81
C GLU A 114 4.05 -34.60 -11.78
N THR A 115 3.23 -33.58 -12.03
CA THR A 115 2.08 -33.69 -12.95
C THR A 115 2.46 -33.50 -14.42
N LYS A 116 3.68 -33.00 -14.71
CA LYS A 116 4.15 -32.60 -16.04
C LYS A 116 3.30 -31.52 -16.71
N VAL A 117 2.58 -30.73 -15.92
CA VAL A 117 1.71 -29.66 -16.41
C VAL A 117 2.35 -28.30 -16.16
N ARG A 118 2.22 -27.39 -17.14
CA ARG A 118 2.51 -25.97 -16.96
C ARG A 118 1.25 -25.25 -16.48
N VAL A 119 1.37 -24.47 -15.42
CA VAL A 119 0.27 -23.66 -14.88
C VAL A 119 0.74 -22.25 -14.54
N PHE A 120 -0.15 -21.29 -14.67
CA PHE A 120 -0.06 -20.03 -13.95
C PHE A 120 -0.27 -20.29 -12.46
N GLN A 121 0.44 -19.57 -11.62
CA GLN A 121 0.33 -19.76 -10.18
C GLN A 121 -1.08 -19.40 -9.69
N ASP A 122 -1.74 -20.38 -9.07
CA ASP A 122 -3.08 -20.20 -8.53
C ASP A 122 -3.13 -18.99 -7.58
N SER A 123 -4.19 -18.20 -7.66
CA SER A 123 -4.47 -16.97 -6.89
C SER A 123 -3.70 -15.69 -7.25
N THR A 124 -2.79 -15.72 -8.24
CA THR A 124 -2.11 -14.51 -8.73
C THR A 124 -2.62 -14.13 -10.14
N PRO A 125 -3.35 -13.02 -10.33
CA PRO A 125 -3.68 -12.51 -11.66
C PRO A 125 -2.44 -12.38 -12.54
N THR A 126 -2.44 -13.07 -13.68
CA THR A 126 -1.37 -12.97 -14.68
C THR A 126 -1.91 -12.27 -15.91
N CYS A 127 -1.91 -10.94 -15.85
CA CYS A 127 -2.29 -10.10 -16.98
C CYS A 127 -1.05 -9.79 -17.82
N LEU A 128 -1.16 -9.98 -19.13
CA LEU A 128 -0.07 -9.81 -20.07
C LEU A 128 -0.50 -8.87 -21.21
N ILE A 129 0.46 -8.17 -21.79
CA ILE A 129 0.27 -7.34 -22.98
C ILE A 129 1.33 -7.70 -24.01
N SER A 130 0.92 -7.86 -25.28
CA SER A 130 1.86 -7.98 -26.38
C SER A 130 2.40 -6.62 -26.81
N SER A 131 3.55 -6.62 -27.48
CA SER A 131 4.08 -5.45 -28.21
C SER A 131 3.08 -4.83 -29.20
N SER A 132 2.13 -5.62 -29.72
CA SER A 132 1.04 -5.15 -30.58
C SER A 132 -0.14 -4.54 -29.82
N GLY A 133 -0.07 -4.41 -28.49
CA GLY A 133 -1.14 -3.88 -27.63
C GLY A 133 -2.30 -4.84 -27.35
N ARG A 134 -2.18 -6.15 -27.64
CA ARG A 134 -3.22 -7.13 -27.30
C ARG A 134 -3.06 -7.59 -25.86
N TYR A 135 -4.17 -7.71 -25.13
CA TYR A 135 -4.17 -8.17 -23.75
C TYR A 135 -4.46 -9.66 -23.65
N PHE A 136 -3.76 -10.33 -22.74
CA PHE A 136 -4.00 -11.71 -22.39
C PHE A 136 -4.14 -11.88 -20.88
N PHE A 137 -4.91 -12.89 -20.48
CA PHE A 137 -5.09 -13.28 -19.09
C PHE A 137 -4.73 -14.75 -18.91
N GLY A 138 -3.74 -15.03 -18.07
CA GLY A 138 -3.34 -16.38 -17.68
C GLY A 138 -4.09 -16.86 -16.43
N TYR A 139 -4.72 -18.02 -16.50
CA TYR A 139 -5.39 -18.67 -15.37
C TYR A 139 -5.31 -20.20 -15.45
N GLY A 140 -4.81 -20.83 -14.40
CA GLY A 140 -4.59 -22.28 -14.38
C GLY A 140 -3.66 -22.73 -15.51
N ASP A 141 -4.08 -23.71 -16.31
CA ASP A 141 -3.35 -24.22 -17.47
C ASP A 141 -3.68 -23.50 -18.79
N THR A 142 -4.39 -22.37 -18.73
CA THR A 142 -5.02 -21.75 -19.90
C THR A 142 -4.69 -20.26 -20.02
N LEU A 143 -4.45 -19.81 -21.26
CA LEU A 143 -4.25 -18.41 -21.64
C LEU A 143 -5.48 -17.89 -22.42
N TYR A 144 -6.09 -16.81 -21.97
CA TYR A 144 -7.24 -16.18 -22.62
C TYR A 144 -6.82 -14.90 -23.34
N SER A 145 -7.23 -14.71 -24.59
CA SER A 145 -7.19 -13.39 -25.24
C SER A 145 -8.35 -12.56 -24.69
N VAL A 146 -8.06 -11.36 -24.22
CA VAL A 146 -9.05 -10.55 -23.50
C VAL A 146 -9.05 -9.07 -23.92
N GLN A 147 -10.16 -8.40 -23.61
CA GLN A 147 -10.32 -6.96 -23.69
C GLN A 147 -10.69 -6.41 -22.32
N TYR A 148 -10.02 -5.35 -21.89
CA TYR A 148 -10.34 -4.68 -20.64
C TYR A 148 -11.58 -3.80 -20.81
N HIS A 149 -12.55 -3.93 -19.90
CA HIS A 149 -13.74 -3.08 -19.89
C HIS A 149 -13.78 -2.17 -18.66
N PRO A 150 -13.39 -0.89 -18.78
CA PRO A 150 -13.35 0.05 -17.66
C PRO A 150 -14.74 0.33 -17.06
N ASN A 151 -15.78 0.26 -17.89
CA ASN A 151 -17.16 0.58 -17.51
C ASN A 151 -18.03 -0.63 -17.18
N ALA A 152 -17.45 -1.84 -17.12
CA ALA A 152 -18.19 -3.03 -16.74
C ALA A 152 -18.48 -3.00 -15.23
N LEU A 153 -19.63 -2.45 -14.85
CA LEU A 153 -20.11 -2.50 -13.47
C LEU A 153 -20.12 -3.96 -13.01
N PRO A 154 -19.38 -4.30 -11.93
CA PRO A 154 -19.22 -5.67 -11.54
C PRO A 154 -20.50 -6.10 -10.86
N SER A 155 -21.28 -6.91 -11.58
CA SER A 155 -22.46 -7.69 -11.13
C SER A 155 -23.53 -7.84 -12.23
N SER A 156 -23.40 -7.18 -13.39
CA SER A 156 -24.33 -7.34 -14.52
C SER A 156 -24.48 -8.80 -15.05
N SER A 157 -23.60 -9.71 -14.63
CA SER A 157 -23.63 -11.14 -15.00
C SER A 157 -24.67 -11.98 -14.28
N LEU A 158 -24.99 -11.68 -13.02
CA LEU A 158 -26.02 -12.42 -12.26
C LEU A 158 -27.41 -11.84 -12.51
N PHE A 159 -27.55 -10.51 -12.53
CA PHE A 159 -28.81 -9.81 -12.81
C PHE A 159 -29.46 -10.26 -14.13
N ARG A 160 -28.65 -10.52 -15.17
CA ARG A 160 -29.18 -10.90 -16.48
C ARG A 160 -29.30 -12.38 -16.77
N ARG A 161 -28.70 -13.25 -15.95
CA ARG A 161 -29.00 -14.70 -16.01
C ARG A 161 -30.46 -14.98 -15.66
N MET A 162 -31.11 -14.07 -14.94
CA MET A 162 -32.48 -14.23 -14.44
C MET A 162 -33.57 -13.62 -15.31
N LEU A 163 -33.29 -12.54 -16.04
CA LEU A 163 -34.32 -11.74 -16.72
C LEU A 163 -34.51 -12.06 -18.21
N LEU A 164 -33.70 -12.93 -18.80
CA LEU A 164 -33.80 -13.25 -20.22
C LEU A 164 -34.26 -14.69 -20.44
N PRO A 165 -35.37 -14.92 -21.17
CA PRO A 165 -35.76 -16.25 -21.60
C PRO A 165 -34.69 -16.84 -22.53
N CYS A 166 -34.55 -18.16 -22.49
CA CYS A 166 -33.60 -18.97 -23.26
C CYS A 166 -33.37 -18.44 -24.68
N GLY A 167 -32.10 -18.18 -25.04
CA GLY A 167 -31.73 -17.94 -26.45
C GLY A 167 -30.64 -16.92 -26.77
N ARG A 168 -29.87 -16.37 -25.82
CA ARG A 168 -28.77 -15.44 -26.14
C ARG A 168 -27.39 -16.01 -25.82
N VAL A 169 -26.48 -16.00 -26.81
CA VAL A 169 -25.07 -16.39 -26.66
C VAL A 169 -24.39 -15.34 -25.80
N GLY A 170 -23.99 -15.69 -24.57
CA GLY A 170 -23.25 -14.79 -23.70
C GLY A 170 -21.76 -14.70 -24.09
N LYS A 171 -21.12 -13.57 -23.80
CA LYS A 171 -19.67 -13.41 -23.84
C LYS A 171 -19.04 -13.99 -22.57
N ASN A 172 -17.97 -14.75 -22.69
CA ASN A 172 -17.22 -15.20 -21.51
C ASN A 172 -16.43 -14.02 -20.95
N VAL A 173 -16.37 -13.89 -19.63
CA VAL A 173 -15.60 -12.86 -18.94
C VAL A 173 -14.83 -13.43 -17.76
N ILE A 174 -13.75 -12.75 -17.40
CA ILE A 174 -12.93 -13.02 -16.22
C ILE A 174 -13.16 -11.88 -15.24
N VAL A 175 -13.60 -12.22 -14.03
CA VAL A 175 -13.84 -11.27 -12.94
C VAL A 175 -12.79 -11.47 -11.86
N LEU A 176 -12.00 -10.42 -11.61
CA LEU A 176 -11.09 -10.32 -10.49
C LEU A 176 -11.80 -9.64 -9.32
N LYS A 177 -12.07 -10.40 -8.26
CA LYS A 177 -12.63 -9.88 -7.02
C LYS A 177 -11.51 -9.54 -6.06
N THR A 178 -11.37 -8.26 -5.74
CA THR A 178 -10.33 -7.79 -4.82
C THR A 178 -10.90 -7.54 -3.43
N ASN A 179 -10.03 -7.54 -2.43
CA ASN A 179 -10.39 -7.16 -1.06
C ASN A 179 -10.37 -5.63 -0.83
N PHE A 180 -10.11 -4.83 -1.87
CA PHE A 180 -9.98 -3.39 -1.78
C PHE A 180 -11.33 -2.69 -1.76
N ALA A 181 -11.46 -1.67 -0.90
CA ALA A 181 -12.57 -0.75 -0.92
C ALA A 181 -12.17 0.54 -1.66
N VAL A 182 -12.96 0.98 -2.64
CA VAL A 182 -12.72 2.19 -3.44
C VAL A 182 -13.95 3.12 -3.42
N THR A 183 -13.81 4.36 -3.87
CA THR A 183 -14.89 5.37 -3.91
C THR A 183 -14.85 6.24 -5.15
N GLY A 184 -15.99 6.34 -5.86
CA GLY A 184 -16.21 7.30 -6.94
C GLY A 184 -16.08 6.69 -8.36
N PRO A 185 -16.65 7.33 -9.39
CA PRO A 185 -16.84 6.73 -10.71
C PRO A 185 -15.53 6.44 -11.46
N ARG A 186 -14.52 7.32 -11.34
CA ARG A 186 -13.18 7.11 -11.94
C ARG A 186 -12.32 6.08 -11.21
N THR A 187 -12.77 5.57 -10.05
CA THR A 187 -12.05 4.50 -9.34
C THR A 187 -12.33 3.11 -9.90
N ASN A 188 -13.18 3.01 -10.94
CA ASN A 188 -13.35 1.80 -11.75
C ASN A 188 -12.20 1.59 -12.73
N ASP A 189 -11.54 2.67 -13.17
CA ASP A 189 -10.40 2.58 -14.07
C ASP A 189 -9.21 2.01 -13.30
N VAL A 190 -8.69 0.88 -13.78
CA VAL A 190 -7.44 0.30 -13.29
C VAL A 190 -6.33 0.85 -14.15
N THR A 191 -5.27 1.33 -13.53
CA THR A 191 -4.06 1.73 -14.26
C THR A 191 -3.23 0.49 -14.54
N PHE A 192 -2.71 0.37 -15.76
CA PHE A 192 -1.82 -0.73 -16.14
C PHE A 192 -0.38 -0.22 -16.18
N GLU A 193 0.51 -0.86 -15.42
CA GLU A 193 1.95 -0.56 -15.46
C GLU A 193 2.71 -1.76 -16.02
N TYR A 194 3.60 -1.52 -16.99
CA TYR A 194 4.46 -2.54 -17.58
C TYR A 194 5.68 -1.89 -18.22
N ALA A 195 6.78 -2.64 -18.35
CA ALA A 195 7.91 -2.21 -19.14
C ALA A 195 7.56 -2.38 -20.63
N MET A 196 7.68 -1.32 -21.45
CA MET A 196 7.53 -1.48 -22.89
C MET A 196 8.75 -2.21 -23.46
N LEU A 197 8.59 -3.48 -23.80
CA LEU A 197 9.55 -4.21 -24.63
C LEU A 197 9.23 -3.96 -26.10
N GLN A 198 10.27 -3.75 -26.91
CA GLN A 198 10.12 -3.56 -28.36
C GLN A 198 9.51 -4.80 -29.04
N ASN A 199 9.72 -6.00 -28.48
CA ASN A 199 9.21 -7.27 -28.98
C ASN A 199 8.68 -8.16 -27.84
N GLY A 200 7.71 -9.02 -28.16
CA GLY A 200 7.24 -10.09 -27.27
C GLY A 200 6.04 -9.73 -26.40
N ILE A 201 5.83 -10.52 -25.34
CA ILE A 201 4.75 -10.39 -24.36
C ILE A 201 5.33 -10.01 -22.99
N THR A 202 4.76 -8.97 -22.36
CA THR A 202 5.17 -8.47 -21.05
C THR A 202 4.05 -8.62 -20.02
N ARG A 203 4.40 -8.96 -18.78
CA ARG A 203 3.46 -8.94 -17.66
C ARG A 203 3.10 -7.51 -17.24
N MET A 204 1.81 -7.26 -17.04
CA MET A 204 1.28 -6.01 -16.51
C MET A 204 1.01 -6.11 -15.01
N LYS A 205 1.24 -5.00 -14.30
CA LYS A 205 0.65 -4.72 -13.00
C LYS A 205 -0.69 -4.04 -13.18
N LEU A 206 -1.64 -4.43 -12.34
CA LEU A 206 -2.95 -3.81 -12.24
C LEU A 206 -2.95 -2.92 -11.02
N ILE A 207 -3.11 -1.60 -11.16
CA ILE A 207 -3.12 -0.67 -10.04
C ILE A 207 -4.54 -0.15 -9.78
N ALA A 208 -5.03 -0.35 -8.57
CA ALA A 208 -6.23 0.31 -8.08
C ALA A 208 -5.86 1.72 -7.61
N PRO A 209 -6.40 2.80 -8.23
CA PRO A 209 -5.86 4.15 -8.05
C PRO A 209 -6.28 4.86 -6.76
N SER A 210 -7.28 4.36 -6.02
CA SER A 210 -7.81 5.06 -4.85
C SER A 210 -8.43 4.10 -3.84
N VAL A 211 -7.61 3.24 -3.24
CA VAL A 211 -8.00 2.29 -2.20
C VAL A 211 -8.13 3.01 -0.87
N LEU A 212 -9.31 2.93 -0.25
CA LEU A 212 -9.57 3.42 1.11
C LEU A 212 -8.97 2.48 2.15
N LEU A 213 -7.95 2.92 2.87
CA LEU A 213 -7.25 2.06 3.83
C LEU A 213 -8.16 1.62 4.98
N ASN A 214 -8.93 2.55 5.54
CA ASN A 214 -9.80 2.30 6.70
C ASN A 214 -11.03 1.42 6.41
N LYS A 215 -11.38 1.22 5.13
CA LYS A 215 -12.48 0.36 4.69
C LYS A 215 -11.99 -0.94 4.05
N THR A 216 -10.70 -1.05 3.76
CA THR A 216 -10.10 -2.23 3.15
C THR A 216 -9.78 -3.26 4.24
N ALA A 217 -10.35 -4.46 4.10
CA ALA A 217 -10.22 -5.50 5.11
C ALA A 217 -8.77 -6.02 5.19
N GLY A 218 -8.24 -6.11 6.41
CA GLY A 218 -6.89 -6.64 6.64
C GLY A 218 -5.77 -5.78 6.05
N MET A 219 -6.00 -4.47 5.85
CA MET A 219 -4.96 -3.53 5.45
C MET A 219 -4.08 -3.17 6.66
N THR A 220 -2.83 -3.64 6.65
CA THR A 220 -1.80 -3.25 7.62
C THR A 220 -0.76 -2.36 6.95
N PRO A 221 0.11 -1.64 7.70
CA PRO A 221 1.21 -0.89 7.12
C PRO A 221 2.13 -1.74 6.24
N THR A 222 2.46 -2.97 6.67
CA THR A 222 3.20 -3.92 5.84
C THR A 222 2.45 -4.22 4.56
N ARG A 223 1.15 -4.56 4.65
CA ARG A 223 0.36 -4.90 3.47
C ARG A 223 0.33 -3.75 2.47
N LEU A 224 0.11 -2.52 2.94
CA LEU A 224 0.14 -1.34 2.07
C LEU A 224 1.49 -1.20 1.39
N ALA A 225 2.59 -1.29 2.16
CA ALA A 225 3.94 -1.16 1.62
C ALA A 225 4.24 -2.22 0.54
N LEU A 226 3.78 -3.46 0.71
CA LEU A 226 3.98 -4.53 -0.29
C LEU A 226 3.13 -4.37 -1.55
N LEU A 227 2.03 -3.62 -1.47
CA LEU A 227 1.10 -3.39 -2.59
C LEU A 227 1.33 -2.04 -3.27
N SER A 228 2.00 -1.10 -2.62
CA SER A 228 2.21 0.24 -3.16
C SER A 228 3.27 0.21 -4.27
N PRO A 229 2.96 0.72 -5.48
CA PRO A 229 3.93 0.79 -6.58
C PRO A 229 5.11 1.72 -6.24
N TYR A 230 4.89 2.69 -5.36
CA TYR A 230 5.91 3.63 -4.87
C TYR A 230 6.93 2.97 -3.93
N VAL A 231 6.55 1.89 -3.27
CA VAL A 231 7.40 1.21 -2.27
C VAL A 231 8.07 -0.03 -2.84
N VAL A 232 7.34 -0.83 -3.62
CA VAL A 232 7.86 -2.05 -4.26
C VAL A 232 7.71 -1.94 -5.78
N SER A 233 8.78 -1.47 -6.41
CA SER A 233 8.89 -1.41 -7.87
C SER A 233 9.36 -2.76 -8.45
N ASN A 234 9.19 -2.96 -9.76
CA ASN A 234 9.69 -4.15 -10.45
C ASN A 234 11.18 -4.07 -10.83
N ASN A 235 11.70 -2.86 -10.96
CA ASN A 235 12.91 -2.58 -11.73
C ASN A 235 14.08 -2.11 -10.87
N CYS A 236 13.83 -1.81 -9.59
CA CYS A 236 14.87 -1.39 -8.65
C CYS A 236 14.66 -2.05 -7.29
N GLU A 237 15.74 -2.19 -6.53
CA GLU A 237 15.68 -2.73 -5.18
C GLU A 237 14.82 -1.82 -4.29
N SER A 238 13.93 -2.44 -3.49
CA SER A 238 13.08 -1.71 -2.55
C SER A 238 13.85 -1.48 -1.24
N ILE A 239 14.09 -0.20 -0.92
CA ILE A 239 14.72 0.22 0.35
C ILE A 239 13.91 -0.29 1.55
N PHE A 240 12.57 -0.22 1.46
CA PHE A 240 11.69 -0.71 2.51
C PHE A 240 11.84 -2.22 2.72
N LEU A 241 11.82 -3.02 1.64
CA LEU A 241 11.96 -4.48 1.77
C LEU A 241 13.32 -4.88 2.36
N ARG A 242 14.39 -4.25 1.89
CA ARG A 242 15.75 -4.45 2.40
C ARG A 242 15.80 -4.22 3.91
N ARG A 243 15.26 -3.09 4.37
CA ARG A 243 15.22 -2.74 5.79
C ARG A 243 14.24 -3.57 6.61
N TYR A 244 13.11 -4.00 6.03
CA TYR A 244 12.18 -4.93 6.68
C TYR A 244 12.86 -6.28 6.94
N ILE A 245 13.65 -6.75 5.99
CA ILE A 245 14.45 -7.98 6.11
C ILE A 245 15.57 -7.80 7.13
N ALA A 246 16.28 -6.67 7.11
CA ALA A 246 17.29 -6.34 8.12
C ALA A 246 16.69 -6.33 9.54
N LEU A 247 15.54 -5.67 9.73
CA LEU A 247 14.81 -5.65 11.00
C LEU A 247 14.40 -7.05 11.44
N THR A 248 13.94 -7.88 10.49
CA THR A 248 13.59 -9.27 10.78
C THR A 248 14.80 -10.08 11.24
N ARG A 249 15.93 -9.99 10.52
CA ARG A 249 17.19 -10.65 10.89
C ARG A 249 17.68 -10.23 12.26
N ALA A 250 17.71 -8.92 12.52
CA ALA A 250 18.15 -8.37 13.80
C ALA A 250 17.29 -8.88 14.97
N ARG A 251 15.98 -9.03 14.76
CA ARG A 251 15.09 -9.56 15.81
C ARG A 251 15.27 -11.06 16.05
N VAL A 252 15.51 -11.86 15.00
CA VAL A 252 15.81 -13.30 15.13
C VAL A 252 17.14 -13.54 15.84
N GLY A 253 18.17 -12.76 15.48
CA GLY A 253 19.49 -12.86 16.09
C GLY A 253 19.53 -12.51 17.59
N GLY A 254 18.58 -11.70 18.06
CA GLY A 254 18.46 -11.30 19.47
C GLY A 254 17.62 -12.22 20.35
N SER A 255 16.93 -13.23 19.79
CA SER A 255 15.98 -14.09 20.51
C SER A 255 16.41 -15.56 20.55
N ASP A 256 17.68 -15.83 20.89
CA ASP A 256 18.25 -17.19 20.90
C ASP A 256 18.08 -17.97 19.57
N GLY A 257 17.85 -17.25 18.47
CA GLY A 257 17.55 -17.82 17.14
C GLY A 257 16.07 -18.11 16.86
N GLU A 258 15.15 -17.84 17.80
CA GLU A 258 13.71 -18.01 17.59
C GLU A 258 13.11 -16.91 16.72
N PHE A 259 12.10 -17.23 15.92
CA PHE A 259 11.42 -16.25 15.08
C PHE A 259 10.42 -15.43 15.93
N PRO A 260 10.58 -14.09 16.03
CA PRO A 260 9.69 -13.29 16.87
C PRO A 260 8.22 -13.44 16.44
N VAL A 261 7.34 -13.70 17.39
CA VAL A 261 5.89 -13.94 17.17
C VAL A 261 5.24 -12.83 16.32
N ALA A 262 5.65 -11.58 16.54
CA ALA A 262 5.16 -10.42 15.79
C ALA A 262 5.48 -10.52 14.29
N VAL A 263 6.72 -10.86 13.96
CA VAL A 263 7.18 -10.97 12.57
C VAL A 263 6.60 -12.22 11.93
N MET A 264 6.51 -13.32 12.68
CA MET A 264 5.87 -14.54 12.19
C MET A 264 4.40 -14.28 11.80
N TRP A 265 3.67 -13.55 12.66
CA TRP A 265 2.30 -13.15 12.38
C TRP A 265 2.19 -12.27 11.14
N ASP A 266 3.02 -11.23 11.04
CA ASP A 266 2.99 -10.28 9.92
C ASP A 266 3.33 -10.93 8.58
N MET A 267 4.38 -11.76 8.55
CA MET A 267 4.73 -12.55 7.37
C MET A 267 3.65 -13.55 6.98
N ARG A 268 2.98 -14.17 7.97
CA ARG A 268 1.87 -15.10 7.71
C ARG A 268 0.66 -14.39 7.12
N THR A 269 0.31 -13.21 7.64
CA THR A 269 -0.81 -12.40 7.13
C THR A 269 -0.54 -11.87 5.73
N ASN A 270 0.72 -11.57 5.38
CA ASN A 270 1.11 -11.02 4.07
C ASN A 270 1.80 -12.05 3.15
N MET A 271 1.65 -13.34 3.45
CA MET A 271 2.40 -14.41 2.79
C MET A 271 2.20 -14.44 1.28
N GLN A 272 0.97 -14.16 0.82
CA GLN A 272 0.64 -14.13 -0.61
C GLN A 272 1.38 -12.99 -1.32
N GLN A 273 1.47 -11.81 -0.71
CA GLN A 273 2.17 -10.65 -1.26
C GLN A 273 3.68 -10.90 -1.32
N PHE A 274 4.26 -11.48 -0.27
CA PHE A 274 5.68 -11.87 -0.29
C PHE A 274 5.99 -12.91 -1.38
N MET A 275 5.13 -13.91 -1.55
CA MET A 275 5.30 -14.90 -2.62
C MET A 275 5.17 -14.29 -4.01
N HIS A 276 4.26 -13.33 -4.20
CA HIS A 276 4.14 -12.56 -5.44
C HIS A 276 5.44 -11.82 -5.76
N ILE A 277 5.99 -11.08 -4.79
CA ILE A 277 7.25 -10.34 -4.96
C ILE A 277 8.40 -11.28 -5.30
N LEU A 278 8.55 -12.39 -4.57
CA LEU A 278 9.58 -13.40 -4.83
C LEU A 278 9.51 -14.04 -6.22
N THR A 279 8.31 -14.11 -6.80
CA THR A 279 8.07 -14.78 -8.09
C THR A 279 8.22 -13.80 -9.26
N TYR A 280 7.64 -12.59 -9.13
CA TYR A 280 7.41 -11.67 -10.24
C TYR A 280 8.16 -10.33 -10.13
N ALA A 281 8.52 -9.88 -8.93
CA ALA A 281 9.24 -8.62 -8.71
C ALA A 281 10.74 -8.87 -8.43
N ARG A 282 11.42 -9.57 -9.33
CA ARG A 282 12.80 -10.03 -9.11
C ARG A 282 13.83 -8.92 -8.90
N GLY A 283 13.56 -7.70 -9.38
CA GLY A 283 14.40 -6.53 -9.13
C GLY A 283 14.22 -5.89 -7.75
N ALA A 284 13.12 -6.20 -7.04
CA ALA A 284 12.79 -5.55 -5.77
C ALA A 284 13.68 -5.99 -4.58
N LEU A 285 14.41 -7.08 -4.72
CA LEU A 285 15.20 -7.70 -3.68
C LEU A 285 16.56 -8.16 -4.21
N SER A 286 17.61 -7.95 -3.42
CA SER A 286 18.89 -8.60 -3.64
C SER A 286 18.75 -10.13 -3.58
N LEU A 287 19.67 -10.87 -4.19
CA LEU A 287 19.64 -12.34 -4.17
C LEU A 287 19.67 -12.91 -2.74
N GLN A 288 20.41 -12.27 -1.83
CA GLN A 288 20.51 -12.68 -0.43
C GLN A 288 19.21 -12.44 0.32
N ASP A 289 18.58 -11.29 0.10
CA ASP A 289 17.31 -10.92 0.73
C ASP A 289 16.15 -11.77 0.21
N ALA A 290 16.13 -12.05 -1.10
CA ALA A 290 15.17 -12.97 -1.70
C ALA A 290 15.29 -14.39 -1.12
N ARG A 291 16.52 -14.88 -0.87
CA ARG A 291 16.73 -16.19 -0.21
C ARG A 291 16.19 -16.19 1.21
N PHE A 292 16.57 -15.19 2.01
CA PHE A 292 16.11 -15.08 3.40
C PHE A 292 14.57 -15.01 3.49
N LEU A 293 13.94 -14.16 2.66
CA LEU A 293 12.49 -14.04 2.64
C LEU A 293 11.81 -15.34 2.21
N ARG A 294 12.35 -16.03 1.19
CA ARG A 294 11.84 -17.33 0.75
C ARG A 294 11.91 -18.38 1.84
N ASP A 295 13.02 -18.46 2.56
CA ASP A 295 13.21 -19.45 3.63
C ASP A 295 12.31 -19.13 4.83
N GLY A 296 12.17 -17.86 5.19
CA GLY A 296 11.21 -17.42 6.21
C GLY A 296 9.76 -17.75 5.86
N VAL A 297 9.34 -17.49 4.62
CA VAL A 297 7.99 -17.85 4.16
C VAL A 297 7.77 -19.37 4.19
N ARG A 298 8.74 -20.17 3.74
CA ARG A 298 8.67 -21.65 3.81
C ARG A 298 8.55 -22.15 5.24
N PHE A 299 9.34 -21.59 6.16
CA PHE A 299 9.27 -21.91 7.58
C PHE A 299 7.87 -21.65 8.13
N ILE A 300 7.29 -20.48 7.86
CA ILE A 300 5.95 -20.11 8.32
C ILE A 300 4.85 -20.99 7.69
N GLN A 301 5.03 -21.40 6.43
CA GLN A 301 4.13 -22.35 5.77
C GLN A 301 4.14 -23.71 6.48
N SER A 302 5.31 -24.17 6.96
CA SER A 302 5.43 -25.44 7.69
C SER A 302 4.77 -25.41 9.08
N THR A 303 4.65 -24.24 9.70
CA THR A 303 4.03 -24.04 11.03
C THR A 303 2.55 -23.66 10.98
N ARG A 304 1.88 -23.88 9.84
CA ARG A 304 0.51 -23.41 9.55
C ARG A 304 -0.58 -23.94 10.50
N ASN A 305 -0.34 -25.01 11.26
CA ASN A 305 -1.34 -25.54 12.20
C ASN A 305 -1.22 -24.96 13.61
N GLU A 306 -0.19 -24.17 13.90
CA GLU A 306 -0.02 -23.57 15.22
C GLU A 306 -0.85 -22.28 15.34
N VAL A 307 -1.63 -22.19 16.42
CA VAL A 307 -2.36 -20.97 16.78
C VAL A 307 -1.35 -19.97 17.33
N ILE A 308 -1.00 -18.99 16.51
CA ILE A 308 -0.14 -17.88 16.94
C ILE A 308 -0.96 -16.99 17.89
N LYS A 309 -0.77 -17.17 19.20
CA LYS A 309 -1.35 -16.28 20.20
C LYS A 309 -0.56 -14.97 20.20
N TYR A 310 -1.11 -13.95 19.55
CA TYR A 310 -0.50 -12.64 19.46
C TYR A 310 -1.44 -11.55 19.99
N GLY A 311 -0.98 -10.83 21.02
CA GLY A 311 -1.78 -9.81 21.71
C GLY A 311 -1.93 -8.52 20.90
N ALA A 312 -3.10 -7.87 21.00
CA ALA A 312 -3.41 -6.64 20.27
C ALA A 312 -2.40 -5.50 20.52
N ALA A 313 -1.89 -5.37 21.75
CA ALA A 313 -0.89 -4.35 22.10
C ALA A 313 0.47 -4.59 21.44
N ALA A 314 0.89 -5.86 21.34
CA ALA A 314 2.11 -6.22 20.64
C ALA A 314 1.96 -5.95 19.14
N ARG A 315 0.79 -6.27 18.57
CA ARG A 315 0.45 -5.98 17.18
C ARG A 315 0.52 -4.51 16.85
N ALA A 316 -0.14 -3.67 17.65
CA ALA A 316 -0.11 -2.23 17.47
C ALA A 316 1.31 -1.66 17.56
N LYS A 317 2.17 -2.20 18.45
CA LYS A 317 3.58 -1.83 18.51
C LYS A 317 4.31 -2.21 17.21
N HIS A 318 4.14 -3.44 16.72
CA HIS A 318 4.79 -3.87 15.48
C HIS A 318 4.33 -3.07 14.26
N GLU A 319 3.03 -2.83 14.11
CA GLU A 319 2.50 -2.00 13.03
C GLU A 319 3.06 -0.57 13.10
N ALA A 320 3.23 -0.01 14.30
CA ALA A 320 3.88 1.29 14.49
C ALA A 320 5.38 1.26 14.15
N ASP A 321 6.10 0.18 14.46
CA ASP A 321 7.50 0.01 14.06
C ASP A 321 7.63 -0.05 12.52
N VAL A 322 6.69 -0.73 11.85
CA VAL A 322 6.66 -0.79 10.36
C VAL A 322 6.33 0.58 9.77
N LEU A 323 5.42 1.36 10.37
CA LEU A 323 5.16 2.73 9.93
C LEU A 323 6.40 3.63 10.05
N LEU A 324 7.16 3.51 11.14
CA LEU A 324 8.42 4.21 11.32
C LEU A 324 9.46 3.78 10.29
N LEU A 325 9.57 2.46 10.06
CA LEU A 325 10.45 1.91 9.03
C LEU A 325 10.11 2.48 7.65
N LEU A 326 8.82 2.57 7.32
CA LEU A 326 8.33 3.14 6.07
C LEU A 326 8.68 4.63 5.97
N GLY A 327 8.46 5.42 7.04
CA GLY A 327 8.80 6.84 7.08
C GLY A 327 10.31 7.13 7.00
N LEU A 328 11.14 6.19 7.44
CA LEU A 328 12.60 6.26 7.31
C LEU A 328 13.10 5.75 5.96
N SER A 329 12.26 5.08 5.17
CA SER A 329 12.66 4.40 3.93
C SER A 329 12.09 4.98 2.65
N GLN A 330 10.93 5.64 2.72
CA GLN A 330 10.21 6.11 1.54
C GLN A 330 10.23 7.63 1.52
N SER A 331 10.51 8.20 0.35
CA SER A 331 10.52 9.64 0.15
C SER A 331 9.17 10.19 -0.32
N ASP A 332 8.30 9.34 -0.87
CA ASP A 332 6.99 9.77 -1.37
C ASP A 332 6.07 10.26 -0.25
N ASP A 333 5.69 11.54 -0.33
CA ASP A 333 4.79 12.20 0.61
C ASP A 333 3.36 11.68 0.51
N ALA A 334 2.96 11.08 -0.63
CA ALA A 334 1.61 10.57 -0.85
C ALA A 334 1.26 9.42 0.11
N ILE A 335 2.25 8.71 0.65
CA ILE A 335 2.05 7.56 1.55
C ILE A 335 1.50 8.00 2.92
N PHE A 336 1.90 9.20 3.39
CA PHE A 336 1.61 9.66 4.73
C PHE A 336 0.65 10.85 4.75
N LYS A 337 -0.12 10.96 5.84
CA LYS A 337 -0.76 12.23 6.18
C LYS A 337 0.29 13.25 6.61
N PRO A 338 0.05 14.55 6.36
CA PRO A 338 0.87 15.61 6.91
C PRO A 338 1.04 15.45 8.42
N ILE A 339 2.28 15.60 8.90
CA ILE A 339 2.58 15.44 10.32
C ILE A 339 1.85 16.50 11.16
N THR A 340 1.13 16.04 12.18
CA THR A 340 0.42 16.95 13.10
C THR A 340 1.40 17.75 13.96
N GLU A 341 0.97 18.87 14.53
CA GLU A 341 1.79 19.66 15.46
C GLU A 341 2.29 18.85 16.67
N LYS A 342 1.47 17.91 17.16
CA LYS A 342 1.89 16.99 18.22
C LYS A 342 2.94 15.99 17.71
N GLY A 343 2.79 15.53 16.47
CA GLY A 343 3.76 14.68 15.78
C GLY A 343 5.10 15.38 15.59
N LYS A 344 5.11 16.63 15.09
CA LYS A 344 6.32 17.46 14.98
C LYS A 344 7.02 17.60 16.33
N LEU A 345 6.26 17.92 17.37
CA LEU A 345 6.82 18.03 18.71
C LEU A 345 7.47 16.71 19.18
N TRP A 346 6.86 15.56 18.90
CA TRP A 346 7.48 14.26 19.17
C TRP A 346 8.75 14.05 18.37
N VAL A 347 8.72 14.19 17.04
CA VAL A 347 9.89 13.99 16.17
C VAL A 347 11.08 14.84 16.62
N ILE A 348 10.84 16.11 16.92
CA ILE A 348 11.90 17.04 17.35
C ILE A 348 12.41 16.67 18.75
N SER A 349 11.52 16.32 19.69
CA SER A 349 11.94 15.89 21.02
C SER A 349 12.72 14.57 20.99
N GLU A 350 12.30 13.63 20.14
CA GLU A 350 13.00 12.36 19.91
C GLU A 350 14.38 12.63 19.30
N PHE A 351 14.46 13.50 18.29
CA PHE A 351 15.71 13.88 17.66
C PHE A 351 16.68 14.52 18.65
N ILE A 352 16.20 15.38 19.55
CA ILE A 352 17.09 16.03 20.53
C ILE A 352 17.53 15.07 21.64
N CYS A 353 16.66 14.15 22.07
CA CYS A 353 16.87 13.37 23.29
C CYS A 353 17.26 11.90 23.06
N SER A 354 17.20 11.37 21.82
CA SER A 354 17.55 9.98 21.50
C SER A 354 18.69 9.91 20.49
N GLN A 355 19.84 9.41 20.93
CA GLN A 355 20.98 9.15 20.05
C GLN A 355 20.68 8.12 18.96
N GLN A 356 19.94 7.06 19.29
CA GLN A 356 19.56 6.03 18.32
C GLN A 356 18.69 6.63 17.22
N PHE A 357 17.74 7.51 17.59
CA PHE A 357 16.92 8.19 16.58
C PHE A 357 17.73 9.17 15.73
N GLN A 358 18.64 9.95 16.35
CA GLN A 358 19.57 10.82 15.61
C GLN A 358 20.38 10.02 14.57
N ASN A 359 20.99 8.91 15.00
CA ASN A 359 21.78 8.04 14.14
C ASN A 359 20.96 7.53 12.96
N ALA A 360 19.76 7.03 13.22
CA ALA A 360 18.86 6.50 12.20
C ALA A 360 18.49 7.55 11.15
N VAL A 361 18.02 8.75 11.56
CA VAL A 361 17.59 9.79 10.60
C VAL A 361 18.77 10.44 9.88
N ILE A 362 19.90 10.66 10.56
CA ILE A 362 21.10 11.24 9.94
C ILE A 362 21.66 10.29 8.89
N SER A 363 21.87 9.01 9.24
CA SER A 363 22.40 8.04 8.29
C SER A 363 21.43 7.75 7.13
N ALA A 364 20.12 7.66 7.39
CA ALA A 364 19.12 7.53 6.32
C ALA A 364 19.15 8.70 5.33
N SER A 365 19.28 9.92 5.84
CA SER A 365 19.41 11.12 5.01
C SER A 365 20.73 11.13 4.24
N MET A 366 21.84 10.84 4.91
CA MET A 366 23.18 10.85 4.28
C MET A 366 23.31 9.82 3.17
N ALA A 367 22.79 8.60 3.38
CA ALA A 367 22.77 7.56 2.36
C ALA A 367 21.92 7.98 1.15
N SER A 368 20.71 8.51 1.37
CA SER A 368 19.83 8.98 0.28
C SER A 368 20.44 10.15 -0.52
N VAL A 369 21.03 11.13 0.16
CA VAL A 369 21.69 12.26 -0.50
C VAL A 369 22.92 11.79 -1.28
N LYS A 370 23.74 10.90 -0.71
CA LYS A 370 24.90 10.34 -1.40
C LYS A 370 24.49 9.61 -2.66
N ASP A 371 23.46 8.77 -2.60
CA ASP A 371 22.95 8.05 -3.76
C ASP A 371 22.50 9.00 -4.86
N SER A 372 21.73 10.03 -4.49
CA SER A 372 21.22 11.02 -5.44
C SER A 372 22.36 11.73 -6.17
N ILE A 373 23.36 12.20 -5.42
CA ILE A 373 24.57 12.84 -5.97
C ILE A 373 25.36 11.86 -6.84
N SER A 374 25.53 10.61 -6.38
CA SER A 374 26.29 9.58 -7.10
C SER A 374 25.61 9.16 -8.40
N ASN A 375 24.27 9.25 -8.46
CA ASN A 375 23.47 9.03 -9.66
C ASN A 375 23.39 10.26 -10.58
N GLY A 376 24.15 11.33 -10.27
CA GLY A 376 24.26 12.51 -11.12
C GLY A 376 23.14 13.53 -10.93
N MET A 377 22.35 13.46 -9.86
CA MET A 377 21.38 14.51 -9.54
C MET A 377 22.11 15.77 -9.06
N VAL A 378 21.78 16.91 -9.67
CA VAL A 378 22.43 18.21 -9.40
C VAL A 378 21.51 19.18 -8.66
N SER A 379 20.20 19.12 -8.93
CA SER A 379 19.17 19.94 -8.28
C SER A 379 19.04 19.59 -6.80
N ARG A 380 19.09 20.61 -5.93
CA ARG A 380 18.94 20.41 -4.48
C ARG A 380 17.50 20.01 -4.14
N GLU A 381 16.53 20.56 -4.84
CA GLU A 381 15.11 20.26 -4.70
C GLU A 381 14.84 18.79 -5.04
N ASP A 382 15.38 18.29 -6.16
CA ASP A 382 15.17 16.90 -6.58
C ASP A 382 15.85 15.93 -5.60
N ILE A 383 17.02 16.30 -5.05
CA ILE A 383 17.69 15.52 -4.01
C ILE A 383 16.84 15.49 -2.73
N LEU A 384 16.25 16.63 -2.33
CA LEU A 384 15.34 16.70 -1.18
C LEU A 384 14.10 15.81 -1.39
N GLU A 385 13.54 15.78 -2.59
CA GLU A 385 12.42 14.89 -2.93
C GLU A 385 12.78 13.41 -2.79
N GLY A 386 14.05 13.04 -2.95
CA GLY A 386 14.58 11.70 -2.72
C GLY A 386 14.85 11.35 -1.24
N VAL A 387 14.79 12.32 -0.33
CA VAL A 387 15.05 12.11 1.11
C VAL A 387 13.84 11.46 1.81
N PRO A 388 14.05 10.49 2.72
CA PRO A 388 12.94 9.83 3.39
C PRO A 388 11.99 10.78 4.13
N TYR A 389 10.70 10.48 4.12
CA TYR A 389 9.61 11.30 4.65
C TYR A 389 9.90 11.86 6.04
N LEU A 390 10.29 10.99 6.99
CA LEU A 390 10.53 11.39 8.37
C LEU A 390 11.73 12.33 8.52
N CYS A 391 12.74 12.19 7.65
CA CYS A 391 13.91 13.05 7.64
C CYS A 391 13.55 14.46 7.14
N LYS A 392 12.65 14.56 6.14
CA LYS A 392 12.10 15.84 5.67
C LYS A 392 11.33 16.60 6.76
N GLN A 393 10.80 15.91 7.77
CA GLN A 393 10.06 16.55 8.86
C GLN A 393 10.94 17.23 9.91
N ILE A 394 12.27 17.09 9.83
CA ILE A 394 13.22 17.66 10.80
C ILE A 394 13.86 18.92 10.19
N PRO A 395 13.52 20.13 10.67
CA PRO A 395 14.04 21.38 10.11
C PRO A 395 15.56 21.44 10.17
N GLY A 396 16.21 21.84 9.06
CA GLY A 396 17.66 21.98 8.99
C GLY A 396 18.43 20.68 8.86
N LEU A 397 17.80 19.49 8.95
CA LEU A 397 18.48 18.20 8.79
C LEU A 397 18.95 17.98 7.34
N PHE A 398 18.11 18.32 6.37
CA PHE A 398 18.47 18.14 4.96
C PHE A 398 19.64 19.05 4.57
N GLU A 399 19.56 20.34 4.91
CA GLU A 399 20.56 21.35 4.58
C GLU A 399 21.96 20.93 5.05
N ILE A 400 22.07 20.52 6.32
CA ILE A 400 23.35 20.10 6.88
C ILE A 400 23.85 18.81 6.25
N VAL A 401 22.97 17.82 6.06
CA VAL A 401 23.34 16.53 5.45
C VAL A 401 23.80 16.74 4.01
N TYR A 402 23.09 17.55 3.23
CA TYR A 402 23.46 17.93 1.87
C TYR A 402 24.87 18.50 1.81
N VAL A 403 25.15 19.48 2.66
CA VAL A 403 26.46 20.13 2.74
C VAL A 403 27.56 19.15 3.16
N LEU A 404 27.34 18.32 4.17
CA LEU A 404 28.34 17.35 4.64
C LEU A 404 28.65 16.29 3.58
N VAL A 405 27.63 15.76 2.91
CA VAL A 405 27.80 14.74 1.87
C VAL A 405 28.42 15.34 0.62
N LYS A 406 27.98 16.52 0.16
CA LYS A 406 28.57 17.21 -0.99
C LYS A 406 30.03 17.57 -0.75
N ALA A 407 30.38 18.04 0.44
CA ALA A 407 31.77 18.28 0.82
C ALA A 407 32.60 16.98 0.80
N ALA A 408 32.06 15.88 1.32
CA ALA A 408 32.78 14.60 1.37
C ALA A 408 32.91 13.89 0.01
N VAL A 409 31.89 13.98 -0.86
CA VAL A 409 31.85 13.29 -2.15
C VAL A 409 32.47 14.13 -3.27
N CYS A 410 32.13 15.42 -3.32
CA CYS A 410 32.53 16.32 -4.41
C CYS A 410 33.68 17.25 -4.04
N GLY A 411 34.03 17.37 -2.75
CA GLY A 411 35.06 18.32 -2.30
C GLY A 411 34.64 19.79 -2.42
N THR A 412 33.33 20.06 -2.50
CA THR A 412 32.77 21.40 -2.75
C THR A 412 31.71 21.79 -1.74
N TYR A 413 31.59 23.08 -1.47
CA TYR A 413 30.50 23.68 -0.71
C TYR A 413 29.59 24.51 -1.64
N GLU A 414 28.28 24.50 -1.37
CA GLU A 414 27.31 25.36 -2.05
C GLU A 414 26.93 26.53 -1.16
N GLU A 415 27.18 27.74 -1.64
CA GLU A 415 26.93 28.97 -0.89
C GLU A 415 25.43 29.14 -0.57
N GLY A 416 25.14 29.66 0.62
CA GLY A 416 23.77 29.95 1.05
C GLY A 416 22.98 28.74 1.58
N CYS A 417 23.56 27.53 1.59
CA CYS A 417 22.87 26.36 2.18
C CYS A 417 22.74 26.40 3.71
N LEU A 418 23.67 27.07 4.41
CA LEU A 418 23.71 27.14 5.87
C LEU A 418 23.97 28.57 6.33
N ASN A 419 23.41 28.94 7.47
CA ASN A 419 23.68 30.24 8.09
C ASN A 419 25.15 30.34 8.56
N ASN A 420 25.75 31.52 8.45
CA ASN A 420 27.09 31.84 8.94
C ASN A 420 27.37 31.35 10.38
N LEU A 421 26.40 31.50 11.27
CA LEU A 421 26.52 31.04 12.67
C LEU A 421 26.66 29.51 12.75
N VAL A 422 25.96 28.78 11.88
CA VAL A 422 26.02 27.33 11.78
C VAL A 422 27.34 26.88 11.16
N LEU A 423 27.78 27.55 10.09
CA LEU A 423 29.07 27.31 9.44
C LEU A 423 30.24 27.43 10.43
N HIS A 424 30.27 28.51 11.21
CA HIS A 424 31.30 28.71 12.24
C HIS A 424 31.33 27.55 13.26
N ASN A 425 30.16 27.11 13.74
CA ASN A 425 30.07 26.01 14.69
C ASN A 425 30.48 24.65 14.08
N ILE A 426 30.14 24.40 12.81
CA ILE A 426 30.52 23.17 12.11
C ILE A 426 32.04 23.09 11.94
N ARG A 427 32.70 24.17 11.54
CA ARG A 427 34.17 24.19 11.41
C ARG A 427 34.86 23.87 12.73
N GLY A 428 34.37 24.42 13.84
CA GLY A 428 34.85 24.07 15.17
C GLY A 428 34.65 22.59 15.55
N ALA A 429 33.62 21.92 15.02
CA ALA A 429 33.32 20.51 15.29
C ALA A 429 34.01 19.53 14.32
N MET A 430 34.28 19.94 13.08
CA MET A 430 34.65 19.06 11.97
C MET A 430 35.87 19.56 11.19
N ARG A 431 37.06 19.06 11.53
CA ARG A 431 38.33 19.47 10.92
C ARG A 431 38.42 19.31 9.39
N PHE A 432 37.68 18.35 8.80
CA PHE A 432 37.70 18.18 7.34
C PHE A 432 36.95 19.30 6.60
N MET A 433 35.97 19.94 7.25
CA MET A 433 35.21 21.04 6.66
C MET A 433 36.04 22.31 6.54
N ASP A 434 37.10 22.46 7.33
CA ASP A 434 38.04 23.59 7.25
C ASP A 434 38.68 23.75 5.86
N ARG A 435 38.75 22.67 5.08
CA ARG A 435 39.34 22.68 3.74
C ARG A 435 38.35 23.03 2.62
N VAL A 436 37.05 22.99 2.91
CA VAL A 436 35.97 23.05 1.91
C VAL A 436 35.01 24.21 2.15
N MET A 437 34.79 24.60 3.40
CA MET A 437 33.87 25.68 3.77
C MET A 437 34.56 27.06 3.77
N PRO A 438 33.82 28.14 3.48
CA PRO A 438 34.33 29.50 3.58
C PRO A 438 34.73 29.86 5.01
N ASP A 439 35.61 30.87 5.14
CA ASP A 439 35.97 31.44 6.44
C ASP A 439 34.93 32.44 6.91
N VAL A 440 34.39 32.17 8.10
CA VAL A 440 33.25 32.88 8.65
C VAL A 440 33.51 33.15 10.13
N ASP A 441 33.70 34.43 10.45
CA ASP A 441 33.84 34.88 11.83
C ASP A 441 32.52 34.75 12.59
N ALA A 442 32.61 34.37 13.86
CA ALA A 442 31.47 34.32 14.78
C ALA A 442 30.91 35.70 15.16
N GLY A 443 31.58 36.77 14.71
CA GLY A 443 31.41 38.12 15.24
C GLY A 443 30.35 38.96 14.53
N PRO A 444 29.89 40.04 15.19
CA PRO A 444 28.96 41.02 14.62
C PRO A 444 29.55 41.81 13.43
N GLU A 445 30.84 41.65 13.15
CA GLU A 445 31.62 42.39 12.15
C GLU A 445 31.31 41.99 10.69
N SER A 446 30.46 40.97 10.47
CA SER A 446 29.97 40.55 9.14
C SER A 446 28.47 40.78 8.93
N GLY A 447 27.88 41.79 9.60
CA GLY A 447 26.57 42.33 9.23
C GLY A 447 25.37 41.76 10.00
N GLY A 448 25.31 42.01 11.32
CA GLY A 448 24.02 42.33 11.96
C GLY A 448 23.29 41.24 12.75
N VAL A 449 23.98 40.51 13.64
CA VAL A 449 23.30 39.72 14.69
C VAL A 449 23.75 40.20 16.07
N ASP A 450 22.80 40.63 16.90
CA ASP A 450 23.04 41.12 18.27
C ASP A 450 23.75 40.06 19.14
N GLY A 451 24.69 40.49 19.98
CA GLY A 451 25.44 39.60 20.87
C GLY A 451 24.57 38.83 21.86
N GLY A 452 23.42 39.40 22.24
CA GLY A 452 22.39 38.70 23.03
C GLY A 452 21.81 37.49 22.30
N VAL A 453 21.54 37.63 21.00
CA VAL A 453 20.99 36.55 20.14
C VAL A 453 21.99 35.41 19.98
N ILE A 454 23.28 35.72 19.81
CA ILE A 454 24.35 34.71 19.72
C ILE A 454 24.46 33.91 21.03
N ARG A 455 24.40 34.60 22.18
CA ARG A 455 24.44 33.94 23.50
C ARG A 455 23.24 33.02 23.71
N ASP A 456 22.04 33.48 23.38
CA ASP A 456 20.81 32.70 23.56
C ASP A 456 20.77 31.48 22.61
N PHE A 457 21.24 31.65 21.37
CA PHE A 457 21.46 30.56 20.43
C PHE A 457 22.43 29.51 21.00
N ASN A 458 23.62 29.93 21.43
CA ASN A 458 24.63 29.02 21.97
C ASN A 458 24.12 28.26 23.21
N ALA A 459 23.41 28.93 24.12
CA ALA A 459 22.82 28.30 25.29
C ALA A 459 21.79 27.22 24.91
N LEU A 460 20.94 27.47 23.90
CA LEU A 460 19.97 26.49 23.40
C LEU A 460 20.64 25.34 22.67
N LYS A 461 21.62 25.63 21.81
CA LYS A 461 22.43 24.67 21.08
C LYS A 461 23.13 23.70 22.04
N GLU A 462 23.88 24.21 23.01
CA GLU A 462 24.56 23.37 24.01
C GLU A 462 23.59 22.55 24.86
N LYS A 463 22.41 23.08 25.13
CA LYS A 463 21.36 22.32 25.82
C LYS A 463 20.84 21.18 24.94
N ALA A 464 20.68 21.40 23.65
CA ALA A 464 20.25 20.38 22.69
C ALA A 464 21.29 19.26 22.55
N VAL A 465 22.57 19.62 22.35
CA VAL A 465 23.68 18.66 22.24
C VAL A 465 23.79 17.79 23.49
N ARG A 466 23.75 18.38 24.68
CA ARG A 466 23.80 17.64 25.94
C ARG A 466 22.57 16.77 26.19
N ALA A 467 21.40 17.11 25.62
CA ALA A 467 20.18 16.37 25.88
C ALA A 467 20.26 14.92 25.37
N SER A 468 20.90 14.65 24.24
CA SER A 468 21.06 13.27 23.78
C SER A 468 22.04 12.45 24.63
N GLU A 469 22.91 13.08 25.42
CA GLU A 469 23.91 12.40 26.26
C GLU A 469 23.38 12.10 27.68
N LEU A 470 22.33 12.80 28.10
CA LEU A 470 21.74 12.63 29.43
C LEU A 470 20.81 11.41 29.45
N SER A 471 20.95 10.57 30.48
CA SER A 471 19.92 9.57 30.80
C SER A 471 18.68 10.30 31.30
N HIS A 472 17.71 10.47 30.41
CA HIS A 472 16.44 11.12 30.72
C HIS A 472 15.51 10.25 31.57
N GLY A 473 15.84 8.96 31.73
CA GLY A 473 14.92 7.95 32.22
C GLY A 473 13.57 8.02 31.50
N GLY A 474 12.49 7.67 32.20
CA GLY A 474 11.12 7.84 31.72
C GLY A 474 10.59 9.29 31.74
N ASN A 475 11.43 10.33 31.90
CA ASN A 475 10.97 11.71 32.07
C ASN A 475 10.60 12.40 30.74
N VAL A 476 9.51 11.93 30.15
CA VAL A 476 8.95 12.41 28.89
C VAL A 476 8.56 13.90 28.94
N ARG A 477 8.15 14.43 30.10
CA ARG A 477 7.77 15.84 30.24
C ARG A 477 8.95 16.78 30.01
N ASN A 478 10.10 16.46 30.57
CA ASN A 478 11.32 17.27 30.39
C ASN A 478 11.78 17.22 28.93
N MET A 479 11.80 16.03 28.32
CA MET A 479 12.15 15.87 26.91
C MET A 479 11.27 16.73 25.99
N TYR A 480 9.95 16.69 26.17
CA TYR A 480 9.02 17.56 25.42
C TYR A 480 9.22 19.04 25.71
N THR A 481 9.66 19.42 26.91
CA THR A 481 9.92 20.82 27.26
C THR A 481 11.13 21.34 26.48
N ILE A 482 12.17 20.52 26.34
CA ILE A 482 13.35 20.84 25.51
C ILE A 482 12.95 20.96 24.05
N GLY A 483 12.28 19.93 23.49
CA GLY A 483 11.84 19.94 22.10
C GLY A 483 10.91 21.11 21.76
N LYS A 484 9.97 21.44 22.65
CA LYS A 484 9.07 22.59 22.49
C LYS A 484 9.81 23.93 22.49
N ARG A 485 10.87 24.05 23.31
CA ARG A 485 11.67 25.27 23.38
C ARG A 485 12.46 25.49 22.10
N ILE A 486 13.03 24.43 21.54
CA ILE A 486 13.79 24.48 20.28
C ILE A 486 12.85 24.71 19.09
N LEU A 487 11.73 23.99 19.02
CA LEU A 487 10.74 24.16 17.95
C LEU A 487 10.13 25.58 17.89
N ARG A 488 10.08 26.29 19.03
CA ARG A 488 9.62 27.68 19.11
C ARG A 488 10.70 28.72 18.81
N SER A 489 11.95 28.29 18.67
CA SER A 489 13.03 29.21 18.31
C SER A 489 12.96 29.52 16.83
N GLU A 490 13.13 30.79 16.46
CA GLU A 490 13.34 31.22 15.07
C GLU A 490 14.59 30.58 14.44
N ARG A 491 15.49 30.07 15.29
CA ARG A 491 16.74 29.40 14.92
C ARG A 491 16.66 27.88 15.06
N CYS A 492 15.45 27.30 15.03
CA CYS A 492 15.25 25.85 15.17
C CYS A 492 16.12 25.05 14.20
N SER A 493 16.07 25.36 12.91
CA SER A 493 16.87 24.69 11.86
C SER A 493 18.37 24.82 12.12
N ASP A 494 18.84 26.00 12.52
CA ASP A 494 20.25 26.26 12.80
C ASP A 494 20.75 25.46 14.03
N ILE A 495 19.93 25.36 15.08
CA ILE A 495 20.21 24.56 16.27
C ILE A 495 20.30 23.08 15.90
N ILE A 496 19.33 22.58 15.14
CA ILE A 496 19.30 21.18 14.69
C ILE A 496 20.52 20.85 13.83
N ALA A 497 20.88 21.72 12.89
CA ALA A 497 22.07 21.56 12.05
C ALA A 497 23.35 21.43 12.91
N CYS A 498 23.48 22.24 13.97
CA CYS A 498 24.59 22.11 14.92
C CYS A 498 24.56 20.78 15.68
N VAL A 499 23.37 20.29 16.09
CA VAL A 499 23.24 18.97 16.74
C VAL A 499 23.66 17.85 15.79
N VAL A 500 23.21 17.89 14.53
CA VAL A 500 23.64 16.93 13.49
C VAL A 500 25.15 16.95 13.34
N ALA A 501 25.75 18.14 13.24
CA ALA A 501 27.18 18.28 13.09
C ALA A 501 27.97 17.69 14.28
N HIS A 502 27.57 18.03 15.51
CA HIS A 502 28.16 17.43 16.70
C HIS A 502 28.01 15.92 16.72
N ARG A 503 26.84 15.39 16.34
CA ARG A 503 26.60 13.96 16.33
C ARG A 503 27.47 13.24 15.30
N VAL A 504 27.51 13.74 14.07
CA VAL A 504 28.37 13.21 13.01
C VAL A 504 29.83 13.24 13.43
N SER A 505 30.32 14.35 14.01
CA SER A 505 31.68 14.46 14.55
C SER A 505 31.96 13.41 15.66
N SER A 506 31.00 13.16 16.55
CA SER A 506 31.17 12.17 17.63
C SER A 506 31.23 10.72 17.15
N LEU A 507 30.71 10.45 15.94
CA LEU A 507 30.75 9.13 15.30
C LEU A 507 32.02 8.94 14.47
N TRP A 508 32.97 9.87 14.54
CA TRP A 508 34.25 9.80 13.82
C TRP A 508 35.40 9.44 14.75
N ASP A 509 36.25 8.52 14.30
CA ASP A 509 37.51 8.25 14.97
C ASP A 509 38.51 9.41 14.78
N SER A 510 39.46 9.50 15.71
CA SER A 510 40.46 10.59 15.86
C SER A 510 41.37 10.85 14.64
N VAL A 511 41.27 10.03 13.58
CA VAL A 511 42.04 10.11 12.33
C VAL A 511 41.19 10.68 11.15
N GLY A 512 39.89 10.90 11.35
CA GLY A 512 39.08 11.73 10.44
C GLY A 512 38.61 11.08 9.12
N GLN A 513 38.58 9.75 9.03
CA GLN A 513 37.84 9.05 7.96
C GLN A 513 36.64 8.34 8.57
N LEU A 514 35.40 8.67 8.16
CA LEU A 514 34.17 7.89 8.45
C LEU A 514 32.86 8.46 7.84
N VAL A 515 32.86 9.54 7.03
CA VAL A 515 31.63 9.99 6.33
C VAL A 515 31.05 8.91 5.43
N HIS A 516 31.92 8.12 4.78
CA HIS A 516 31.50 7.08 3.85
C HIS A 516 30.66 5.98 4.51
N ASP A 517 30.91 5.68 5.80
CA ASP A 517 30.22 4.61 6.52
C ASP A 517 28.80 5.05 6.92
N LEU A 518 28.61 6.28 7.40
CA LEU A 518 27.26 6.80 7.66
C LEU A 518 26.41 6.95 6.40
N CYS A 519 27.06 7.10 5.24
CA CYS A 519 26.38 7.10 3.95
C CYS A 519 26.19 5.69 3.36
N ALA A 520 26.70 4.63 4.00
CA ALA A 520 26.56 3.28 3.51
C ALA A 520 25.17 2.72 3.83
N HIS A 521 24.58 2.02 2.87
CA HIS A 521 23.27 1.39 3.03
C HIS A 521 23.20 0.39 4.19
N ALA A 522 24.25 -0.42 4.36
CA ALA A 522 24.32 -1.41 5.43
C ALA A 522 24.31 -0.74 6.81
N THR A 523 25.16 0.28 7.00
CA THR A 523 25.21 1.05 8.25
C THR A 523 23.89 1.77 8.54
N SER A 524 23.27 2.36 7.51
CA SER A 524 21.95 2.98 7.65
C SER A 524 20.89 1.99 8.11
N ASP A 525 20.87 0.79 7.56
CA ASP A 525 19.94 -0.25 7.96
C ASP A 525 20.16 -0.68 9.41
N GLU A 526 21.41 -0.93 9.80
CA GLU A 526 21.75 -1.32 11.17
C GLU A 526 21.28 -0.27 12.18
N LEU A 527 21.58 1.02 11.96
CA LEU A 527 21.19 2.11 12.85
C LEU A 527 19.66 2.27 12.94
N ILE A 528 18.94 2.07 11.84
CA ILE A 528 17.47 2.08 11.85
C ILE A 528 16.93 0.87 12.63
N THR A 529 17.49 -0.31 12.43
CA THR A 529 17.05 -1.52 13.15
C THR A 529 17.29 -1.42 14.65
N ASP A 530 18.44 -0.86 15.07
CA ASP A 530 18.76 -0.59 16.47
C ASP A 530 17.76 0.37 17.12
N TYR A 531 17.42 1.46 16.44
CA TYR A 531 16.40 2.39 16.92
C TYR A 531 15.01 1.73 17.07
N LEU A 532 14.60 0.92 16.11
CA LEU A 532 13.29 0.24 16.15
C LEU A 532 13.23 -0.83 17.25
N GLN A 533 14.36 -1.44 17.61
CA GLN A 533 14.45 -2.38 18.72
C GLN A 533 14.52 -1.67 20.09
N THR A 534 15.06 -0.46 20.13
CA THR A 534 15.18 0.36 21.35
C THR A 534 13.81 0.70 21.94
N ASP A 535 13.65 0.60 23.27
CA ASP A 535 12.43 1.01 23.95
C ASP A 535 12.40 2.52 24.24
N SER A 536 11.93 3.30 23.26
CA SER A 536 11.83 4.77 23.40
C SER A 536 10.61 5.19 24.21
N ALA A 537 10.86 5.83 25.37
CA ALA A 537 9.81 6.39 26.23
C ALA A 537 9.01 7.51 25.53
N LEU A 538 9.67 8.33 24.72
CA LEU A 538 9.05 9.42 23.96
C LEU A 538 8.11 8.87 22.89
N ARG A 539 8.61 7.97 22.03
CA ARG A 539 7.81 7.26 21.01
C ARG A 539 6.62 6.55 21.64
N ASN A 540 6.85 5.75 22.67
CA ASN A 540 5.79 4.99 23.34
C ASN A 540 4.71 5.91 23.92
N TYR A 541 5.10 7.03 24.52
CA TYR A 541 4.15 8.01 25.04
C TYR A 541 3.41 8.75 23.92
N ALA A 542 4.11 9.15 22.86
CA ALA A 542 3.55 9.85 21.71
C ALA A 542 2.43 9.02 21.05
N PHE A 543 2.71 7.75 20.79
CA PHE A 543 1.80 6.84 20.11
C PHE A 543 0.64 6.40 21.01
N ARG A 544 0.88 6.07 22.29
CA ARG A 544 -0.17 5.58 23.18
C ARG A 544 -1.07 6.66 23.78
N ARG A 545 -0.52 7.83 24.11
CA ARG A 545 -1.24 8.84 24.93
C ARG A 545 -1.58 10.12 24.20
N ARG A 546 -0.90 10.45 23.09
CA ARG A 546 -1.12 11.72 22.39
C ARG A 546 -1.68 11.60 20.98
N GLY A 547 -1.75 10.38 20.43
CA GLY A 547 -2.06 10.18 19.01
C GLY A 547 -1.07 10.92 18.11
N ALA A 548 0.16 11.11 18.58
CA ALA A 548 1.21 11.84 17.89
C ALA A 548 2.12 10.82 17.21
N GLY A 549 1.68 10.29 16.07
CA GLY A 549 2.41 9.28 15.31
C GLY A 549 2.31 9.52 13.81
N LEU A 550 3.04 8.71 13.05
CA LEU A 550 2.89 8.64 11.61
C LEU A 550 1.55 7.99 11.29
N GLU A 551 0.79 8.61 10.39
CA GLU A 551 -0.47 8.09 9.89
C GLU A 551 -0.37 7.94 8.38
N LEU A 552 -0.86 6.82 7.86
CA LEU A 552 -0.98 6.61 6.42
C LEU A 552 -2.07 7.53 5.86
N ALA A 553 -1.89 7.98 4.62
CA ALA A 553 -2.92 8.72 3.91
C ALA A 553 -4.20 7.87 3.77
N ASP A 554 -5.37 8.51 3.76
CA ASP A 554 -6.66 7.80 3.78
C ASP A 554 -6.90 6.94 2.53
N ARG A 555 -6.26 7.33 1.43
CA ARG A 555 -6.37 6.70 0.11
C ARG A 555 -4.99 6.44 -0.46
N GLN A 556 -4.81 5.31 -1.11
CA GLN A 556 -3.55 4.91 -1.73
C GLN A 556 -3.77 4.23 -3.07
N GLU A 557 -2.76 4.30 -3.93
CA GLU A 557 -2.65 3.44 -5.09
C GLU A 557 -2.09 2.09 -4.65
N CYS A 558 -2.78 1.01 -5.03
CA CYS A 558 -2.40 -0.35 -4.63
C CYS A 558 -2.43 -1.30 -5.82
N GLU A 559 -1.36 -2.06 -5.98
CA GLU A 559 -1.28 -3.19 -6.92
C GLU A 559 -2.31 -4.27 -6.54
N ILE A 560 -3.07 -4.71 -7.52
CA ILE A 560 -3.92 -5.89 -7.50
C ILE A 560 -3.03 -7.09 -7.88
N SER A 561 -2.25 -7.56 -6.91
CA SER A 561 -1.21 -8.57 -7.12
C SER A 561 -1.64 -9.97 -6.70
N SER A 562 -1.95 -10.15 -5.41
CA SER A 562 -2.27 -11.41 -4.77
C SER A 562 -3.39 -11.23 -3.75
N ASP A 563 -4.08 -12.31 -3.37
CA ASP A 563 -5.32 -12.28 -2.56
C ASP A 563 -6.55 -11.81 -3.38
N VAL A 564 -6.66 -12.31 -4.61
CA VAL A 564 -7.73 -11.98 -5.55
C VAL A 564 -8.52 -13.25 -5.90
N GLY A 565 -9.83 -13.18 -5.79
CA GLY A 565 -10.72 -14.25 -6.27
C GLY A 565 -10.93 -14.13 -7.77
N ILE A 566 -10.51 -15.13 -8.54
CA ILE A 566 -10.67 -15.15 -10.00
C ILE A 566 -11.84 -16.06 -10.36
N ASN A 567 -12.79 -15.57 -11.16
CA ASN A 567 -13.89 -16.37 -11.67
C ASN A 567 -14.09 -16.15 -13.17
N VAL A 568 -14.24 -17.24 -13.92
CA VAL A 568 -14.64 -17.21 -15.33
C VAL A 568 -16.17 -17.39 -15.40
N CYS A 569 -16.86 -16.41 -15.96
CA CYS A 569 -18.32 -16.32 -15.98
C CYS A 569 -18.83 -16.12 -17.41
N LYS A 570 -20.08 -16.54 -17.70
CA LYS A 570 -20.77 -16.19 -18.95
C LYS A 570 -21.67 -14.98 -18.73
N LEU A 571 -21.37 -13.86 -19.40
CA LEU A 571 -22.15 -12.63 -19.40
C LEU A 571 -23.13 -12.63 -20.60
N PRO A 572 -24.45 -12.52 -20.40
CA PRO A 572 -25.37 -12.32 -21.52
C PRO A 572 -25.20 -10.92 -22.17
N ILE A 573 -25.19 -10.88 -23.50
CA ILE A 573 -25.00 -9.66 -24.31
C ILE A 573 -26.09 -8.62 -23.99
N LEU A 574 -25.70 -7.34 -23.81
CA LEU A 574 -26.63 -6.22 -23.94
C LEU A 574 -26.62 -5.82 -25.41
N GLU A 575 -27.72 -6.02 -26.10
CA GLU A 575 -28.04 -5.11 -27.19
C GLU A 575 -28.81 -3.97 -26.52
N CYS A 576 -28.22 -2.77 -26.47
CA CYS A 576 -29.07 -1.59 -26.51
C CYS A 576 -29.88 -1.74 -27.80
N PRO A 577 -31.22 -1.62 -27.78
CA PRO A 577 -31.95 -1.58 -29.03
C PRO A 577 -31.30 -0.50 -29.88
N THR A 578 -30.75 -0.90 -31.03
CA THR A 578 -30.54 0.02 -32.14
C THR A 578 -31.88 0.72 -32.29
N PRO A 579 -31.96 2.06 -32.23
CA PRO A 579 -33.21 2.71 -32.57
C PRO A 579 -33.61 2.15 -33.93
N ALA A 580 -34.83 1.60 -34.02
CA ALA A 580 -35.36 1.19 -35.29
C ALA A 580 -35.19 2.37 -36.23
N SER A 581 -34.59 2.14 -37.40
CA SER A 581 -34.23 3.16 -38.38
C SER A 581 -35.43 3.91 -38.98
N ASP A 582 -36.63 3.76 -38.40
CA ASP A 582 -37.89 4.28 -38.91
C ASP A 582 -38.63 5.21 -37.94
N THR A 583 -38.01 5.63 -36.83
CA THR A 583 -38.47 6.83 -36.11
C THR A 583 -37.61 8.02 -36.47
N SER A 584 -37.84 8.53 -37.68
CA SER A 584 -37.51 9.93 -38.00
C SER A 584 -38.12 10.82 -36.91
N LEU A 585 -37.33 11.77 -36.42
CA LEU A 585 -37.77 12.85 -35.53
C LEU A 585 -38.70 13.87 -36.23
N ASP A 586 -39.21 13.55 -37.43
CA ASP A 586 -40.15 14.37 -38.19
C ASP A 586 -41.62 13.94 -38.01
N ASN A 587 -42.01 13.47 -36.81
CA ASN A 587 -43.42 13.35 -36.50
C ASN A 587 -43.95 14.73 -36.02
N PRO A 588 -44.81 15.41 -36.80
CA PRO A 588 -45.31 16.75 -36.47
C PRO A 588 -46.12 16.81 -35.16
N GLU A 589 -46.55 15.67 -34.61
CA GLU A 589 -47.23 15.63 -33.31
C GLU A 589 -46.28 15.71 -32.10
N VAL A 590 -44.99 15.37 -32.24
CA VAL A 590 -43.98 15.53 -31.17
C VAL A 590 -43.36 16.93 -31.18
N ALA A 591 -43.25 17.56 -32.36
CA ALA A 591 -42.87 18.96 -32.48
C ALA A 591 -43.94 19.92 -31.89
N ALA A 592 -45.20 19.49 -31.78
CA ALA A 592 -46.27 20.25 -31.13
C ALA A 592 -46.24 20.16 -29.58
N ALA A 593 -45.59 19.14 -29.02
CA ALA A 593 -45.41 18.99 -27.56
C ALA A 593 -44.15 19.70 -27.03
N VAL A 594 -43.22 20.07 -27.92
CA VAL A 594 -42.09 20.97 -27.65
C VAL A 594 -42.38 22.32 -28.32
N GLY A 595 -43.47 22.95 -27.93
CA GLY A 595 -43.72 24.35 -28.27
C GLY A 595 -42.66 25.26 -27.63
N PRO A 596 -42.32 26.39 -28.28
CA PRO A 596 -41.27 27.29 -27.81
C PRO A 596 -41.61 27.86 -26.43
N GLU A 597 -40.60 28.00 -25.57
CA GLU A 597 -40.73 28.82 -24.36
C GLU A 597 -41.32 30.19 -24.74
N PRO A 598 -42.35 30.67 -24.02
CA PRO A 598 -42.84 32.01 -24.23
C PRO A 598 -41.79 33.00 -23.73
N ILE A 599 -41.21 33.71 -24.68
CA ILE A 599 -40.65 35.05 -24.45
C ILE A 599 -41.81 35.92 -23.94
N MET A 600 -41.91 36.13 -22.63
CA MET A 600 -42.61 37.28 -22.10
C MET A 600 -41.61 38.43 -21.95
N ALA A 601 -41.67 39.32 -22.93
CA ALA A 601 -41.19 40.68 -22.82
C ALA A 601 -41.88 41.38 -21.64
N ALA A 602 -41.09 42.20 -20.95
CA ALA A 602 -41.54 43.13 -19.94
C ALA A 602 -42.55 44.14 -20.51
N THR A 603 -43.59 44.44 -19.72
CA THR A 603 -44.34 45.69 -19.81
C THR A 603 -44.46 46.32 -18.42
N THR A 604 -43.61 47.34 -18.23
CA THR A 604 -43.86 48.70 -17.69
C THR A 604 -44.49 48.96 -16.31
N SER A 605 -43.69 49.71 -15.52
CA SER A 605 -43.98 50.86 -14.61
C SER A 605 -44.82 50.60 -13.33
N THR A 606 -44.47 51.07 -12.13
CA THR A 606 -43.82 52.36 -11.78
C THR A 606 -43.25 52.35 -10.35
N GLY A 607 -42.12 53.06 -10.15
CA GLY A 607 -41.64 53.65 -8.88
C GLY A 607 -40.64 52.80 -8.06
N ALA A 608 -39.45 53.26 -7.67
CA ALA A 608 -38.81 54.56 -7.78
C ALA A 608 -37.27 54.42 -7.60
N VAL A 609 -36.53 55.10 -8.51
CA VAL A 609 -35.40 56.02 -8.31
C VAL A 609 -34.14 55.60 -7.51
N GLY A 610 -32.99 55.76 -8.18
CA GLY A 610 -31.66 55.97 -7.56
C GLY A 610 -30.49 55.34 -8.34
N THR A 611 -30.19 55.73 -9.59
CA THR A 611 -29.00 56.57 -9.98
C THR A 611 -27.74 56.32 -9.12
N LEU A 612 -26.53 56.00 -9.60
CA LEU A 612 -25.77 56.46 -10.78
C LEU A 612 -24.49 55.58 -10.91
N CYS A 613 -24.10 55.23 -12.16
CA CYS A 613 -22.78 55.43 -12.81
C CYS A 613 -21.47 55.02 -12.09
N THR A 614 -20.36 54.61 -12.71
CA THR A 614 -19.85 54.35 -14.08
C THR A 614 -18.44 53.79 -13.87
N SER A 615 -17.92 53.05 -14.85
CA SER A 615 -16.49 52.98 -15.27
C SER A 615 -15.41 52.54 -14.25
N ILE A 616 -14.82 51.36 -14.48
CA ILE A 616 -13.45 51.05 -14.97
C ILE A 616 -13.21 49.56 -14.72
#